data_AF-A0A834DYJ2-F1
#
_entry.id   AF-A0A834DYJ2-F1
#
_cell.length_a   1.000
_cell.length_b   1.000
_cell.length_c   1.000
_cell.angle_alpha   90.00
_cell.angle_beta   90.00
_cell.angle_gamma   90.00
#
_symmetry.space_group_name_H-M   'P 1'
#
loop_
_entity.id
_entity.type
_entity.pdbx_description
1 polymer ?
#
loop_
_entity_poly.entity_id
_entity_poly.type
_entity_poly.pdbx_seq_one_letter_code
_entity_poly.pdbx_strand_id
1 'polypeptide(L)'
;MLAWHVLMGNQVIWKSRDPDLVLSAFEVLQTMLPVGCVRAVPYSSQYEEAYRCNFLGLGPHVQVPAHVLASEFAVVVEVHAAARSSLHPAGCEDDQPLSKYEFSVTSGSPVAVDRVGPTILNKIEAALTNQNLSVDVVDQCLICLKEEWMKWTVDPKRTPRSS
;
A
#
# COMPACT_ATOMS: atom_id res chain seq x y z
N MET A 1 7.12 -4.47 0.12
CA MET A 1 6.05 -5.41 0.54
C MET A 1 4.66 -4.86 0.24
N LEU A 2 4.18 -3.80 0.92
CA LEU A 2 2.84 -3.24 0.69
C LEU A 2 2.60 -2.80 -0.77
N ALA A 3 3.50 -1.97 -1.32
CA ALA A 3 3.39 -1.50 -2.69
C ALA A 3 3.46 -2.64 -3.73
N TRP A 4 4.20 -3.72 -3.44
CA TRP A 4 4.19 -4.93 -4.28
C TRP A 4 2.81 -5.58 -4.30
N HIS A 5 2.18 -5.79 -3.12
CA HIS A 5 0.83 -6.35 -3.05
C HIS A 5 -0.18 -5.48 -3.79
N VAL A 6 -0.06 -4.16 -3.70
CA VAL A 6 -0.90 -3.22 -4.46
C VAL A 6 -0.73 -3.46 -5.97
N LEU A 7 0.51 -3.42 -6.47
CA LEU A 7 0.81 -3.58 -7.90
C LEU A 7 0.39 -4.94 -8.47
N MET A 8 0.48 -6.01 -7.66
CA MET A 8 0.04 -7.35 -8.05
C MET A 8 -1.48 -7.53 -8.02
N GLY A 9 -2.24 -6.54 -7.51
CA GLY A 9 -3.69 -6.64 -7.35
C GLY A 9 -4.13 -7.58 -6.23
N ASN A 10 -3.22 -7.90 -5.31
CA ASN A 10 -3.52 -8.67 -4.11
C ASN A 10 -4.46 -7.90 -3.18
N GLN A 11 -5.05 -8.60 -2.21
CA GLN A 11 -5.93 -7.95 -1.25
C GLN A 11 -5.11 -7.15 -0.22
N VAL A 12 -5.41 -5.85 -0.11
CA VAL A 12 -4.82 -4.89 0.82
C VAL A 12 -5.87 -4.58 1.87
N ILE A 13 -5.62 -5.03 3.09
CA ILE A 13 -6.53 -4.87 4.22
C ILE A 13 -5.93 -3.84 5.17
N TRP A 14 -6.70 -2.79 5.47
CA TRP A 14 -6.31 -1.74 6.41
C TRP A 14 -7.24 -1.76 7.60
N LYS A 15 -6.70 -1.97 8.80
CA LYS A 15 -7.47 -2.12 10.03
C LYS A 15 -7.13 -0.99 10.98
N SER A 16 -8.08 -0.10 11.21
CA SER A 16 -7.89 1.12 11.99
C SER A 16 -9.18 1.53 12.70
N ARG A 17 -9.03 2.18 13.86
CA ARG A 17 -10.15 2.88 14.52
C ARG A 17 -10.53 4.17 13.79
N ASP A 18 -9.60 4.76 13.06
CA ASP A 18 -9.73 6.05 12.38
C ASP A 18 -10.03 5.82 10.88
N PRO A 19 -11.28 6.06 10.42
CA PRO A 19 -11.67 5.82 9.03
C PRO A 19 -11.04 6.82 8.05
N ASP A 20 -10.81 8.07 8.47
CA ASP A 20 -10.23 9.11 7.61
C ASP A 20 -8.78 8.76 7.26
N LEU A 21 -8.04 8.19 8.24
CA LEU A 21 -6.71 7.65 7.99
C LEU A 21 -6.74 6.52 6.95
N VAL A 22 -7.71 5.60 7.02
CA VAL A 22 -7.86 4.51 6.03
C VAL A 22 -8.13 5.08 4.64
N LEU A 23 -9.05 6.04 4.54
CA LEU A 23 -9.41 6.66 3.28
C LEU A 23 -8.20 7.35 2.64
N SER A 24 -7.46 8.16 3.42
CA SER A 24 -6.26 8.86 2.94
C SER A 24 -5.18 7.89 2.45
N ALA A 25 -5.00 6.76 3.12
CA ALA A 25 -4.07 5.74 2.68
C ALA A 25 -4.49 5.11 1.34
N PHE A 26 -5.78 4.81 1.17
CA PHE A 26 -6.28 4.28 -0.10
C PHE A 26 -6.17 5.29 -1.24
N GLU A 27 -6.42 6.57 -0.97
CA GLU A 27 -6.24 7.65 -1.95
C GLU A 27 -4.80 7.73 -2.46
N VAL A 28 -3.81 7.51 -1.60
CA VAL A 28 -2.39 7.46 -1.99
C VAL A 28 -2.10 6.15 -2.73
N LEU A 29 -2.49 5.00 -2.18
CA LEU A 29 -2.11 3.70 -2.75
C LEU A 29 -2.74 3.45 -4.13
N GLN A 30 -3.95 3.95 -4.38
CA GLN A 30 -4.62 3.80 -5.68
C GLN A 30 -3.92 4.59 -6.80
N THR A 31 -3.10 5.61 -6.49
CA THR A 31 -2.35 6.37 -7.52
C THR A 31 -1.38 5.47 -8.31
N MET A 32 -0.88 4.43 -7.65
CA MET A 32 0.01 3.41 -8.21
C MET A 32 -0.71 2.47 -9.19
N LEU A 33 -2.05 2.47 -9.20
CA LEU A 33 -2.85 1.56 -10.02
C LEU A 33 -3.60 2.27 -11.15
N PRO A 34 -3.90 1.55 -12.23
CA PRO A 34 -4.98 1.90 -13.15
C PRO A 34 -6.31 2.10 -12.44
N VAL A 35 -7.10 3.09 -12.87
CA VAL A 35 -8.45 3.34 -12.32
C VAL A 35 -9.38 2.13 -12.41
N GLY A 36 -9.23 1.28 -13.43
CA GLY A 36 -10.03 0.06 -13.60
C GLY A 36 -9.57 -1.13 -12.74
N CYS A 37 -8.41 -1.04 -12.08
CA CYS A 37 -7.87 -2.11 -11.24
C CYS A 37 -8.22 -1.96 -9.75
N VAL A 38 -8.96 -0.91 -9.38
CA VAL A 38 -9.28 -0.58 -8.00
C VAL A 38 -10.74 -0.93 -7.70
N ARG A 39 -10.94 -1.78 -6.70
CA ARG A 39 -12.23 -2.15 -6.11
C ARG A 39 -12.08 -1.96 -4.60
N ALA A 40 -12.50 -0.79 -4.12
CA ALA A 40 -12.30 -0.39 -2.73
C ALA A 40 -13.60 -0.46 -1.93
N VAL A 41 -13.52 -1.06 -0.75
CA VAL A 41 -14.50 -0.92 0.33
C VAL A 41 -13.80 -0.09 1.41
N PRO A 42 -14.10 1.22 1.53
CA PRO A 42 -13.29 2.15 2.32
C PRO A 42 -13.34 1.88 3.83
N TYR A 43 -14.48 1.42 4.34
CA TYR A 43 -14.61 1.02 5.75
C TYR A 43 -15.79 0.06 5.93
N SER A 44 -15.51 -1.14 6.44
CA SER A 44 -16.49 -2.20 6.67
C SER A 44 -16.46 -2.69 8.11
N SER A 45 -17.63 -3.10 8.61
CA SER A 45 -17.81 -3.76 9.90
C SER A 45 -17.62 -5.28 9.85
N GLN A 46 -17.37 -5.83 8.65
CA GLN A 46 -17.13 -7.25 8.43
C GLN A 46 -16.05 -7.47 7.36
N TYR A 47 -15.40 -8.64 7.42
CA TYR A 47 -14.46 -9.03 6.37
C TYR A 47 -15.18 -9.22 5.03
N GLU A 48 -14.50 -8.85 3.94
CA GLU A 48 -14.97 -9.02 2.58
C GLU A 48 -13.90 -9.74 1.75
N GLU A 49 -14.32 -10.69 0.93
CA GLU A 49 -13.43 -11.55 0.15
C GLU A 49 -12.75 -10.78 -1.00
N ALA A 50 -11.60 -11.28 -1.46
CA ALA A 50 -10.80 -10.65 -2.53
C ALA A 50 -11.53 -10.51 -3.88
N TYR A 51 -12.53 -11.35 -4.14
CA TYR A 51 -13.37 -11.22 -5.33
C TYR A 51 -14.35 -10.04 -5.26
N ARG A 52 -14.60 -9.47 -4.07
CA ARG A 52 -15.42 -8.27 -3.90
C ARG A 52 -14.58 -7.00 -3.97
N CYS A 53 -13.44 -6.98 -3.28
CA CYS A 53 -12.57 -5.81 -3.21
C CYS A 53 -11.09 -6.20 -3.04
N ASN A 54 -10.20 -5.46 -3.70
CA ASN A 54 -8.75 -5.54 -3.43
C ASN A 54 -8.31 -4.52 -2.39
N PHE A 55 -9.06 -3.44 -2.12
CA PHE A 55 -8.82 -2.57 -0.97
C PHE A 55 -9.96 -2.72 0.03
N LEU A 56 -9.63 -3.07 1.27
CA LEU A 56 -10.62 -3.32 2.31
C LEU A 56 -10.21 -2.60 3.60
N GLY A 57 -10.96 -1.55 3.95
CA GLY A 57 -10.86 -0.90 5.25
C GLY A 57 -11.73 -1.62 6.27
N LEU A 58 -11.20 -1.88 7.46
CA LEU A 58 -11.87 -2.60 8.53
C LEU A 58 -11.80 -1.85 9.86
N GLY A 59 -12.86 -2.00 10.65
CA GLY A 59 -12.84 -1.64 12.05
C GLY A 59 -11.83 -2.46 12.87
N PRO A 60 -11.32 -1.92 13.99
CA PRO A 60 -10.22 -2.53 14.75
C PRO A 60 -10.59 -3.87 15.40
N HIS A 61 -11.88 -4.17 15.52
CA HIS A 61 -12.39 -5.39 16.14
C HIS A 61 -12.85 -6.44 15.12
N VAL A 62 -12.82 -6.12 13.82
CA VAL A 62 -13.20 -7.07 12.77
C VAL A 62 -12.12 -8.14 12.67
N GLN A 63 -12.56 -9.40 12.65
CA GLN A 63 -11.69 -10.56 12.54
C GLN A 63 -11.44 -10.88 11.06
N VAL A 64 -10.16 -10.97 10.70
CA VAL A 64 -9.74 -11.44 9.38
C VAL A 64 -9.54 -12.95 9.47
N PRO A 65 -10.08 -13.75 8.54
CA PRO A 65 -9.92 -15.20 8.57
C PRO A 65 -8.46 -15.64 8.57
N ALA A 66 -8.13 -16.70 9.33
CA ALA A 66 -6.74 -17.18 9.48
C ALA A 66 -6.07 -17.56 8.15
N HIS A 67 -6.83 -18.11 7.21
CA HIS A 67 -6.32 -18.46 5.87
C HIS A 67 -5.92 -17.24 5.05
N VAL A 68 -6.52 -16.07 5.31
CA VAL A 68 -6.16 -14.79 4.67
C VAL A 68 -4.90 -14.23 5.32
N LEU A 69 -4.80 -14.29 6.66
CA LEU A 69 -3.59 -13.84 7.39
C LEU A 69 -2.34 -14.64 7.00
N ALA A 70 -2.50 -15.93 6.71
CA ALA A 70 -1.43 -16.79 6.24
C ALA A 70 -1.22 -16.75 4.71
N SER A 71 -2.03 -15.97 3.98
CA SER A 71 -2.01 -15.95 2.51
C SER A 71 -0.85 -15.12 1.97
N GLU A 72 -0.23 -15.59 0.90
CA GLU A 72 0.75 -14.83 0.11
C GLU A 72 0.08 -13.77 -0.78
N PHE A 73 -1.25 -13.82 -0.91
CA PHE A 73 -2.06 -12.94 -1.77
C PHE A 73 -2.83 -11.88 -0.98
N ALA A 74 -2.49 -11.68 0.30
CA ALA A 74 -3.07 -10.64 1.13
C ALA A 74 -1.98 -9.94 1.95
N VAL A 75 -2.16 -8.64 2.21
CA VAL A 75 -1.37 -7.87 3.15
C VAL A 75 -2.31 -7.16 4.11
N VAL A 76 -1.96 -7.18 5.39
CA VAL A 76 -2.73 -6.54 6.47
C VAL A 76 -1.88 -5.46 7.10
N VAL A 77 -2.42 -4.25 7.13
CA VAL A 77 -1.88 -3.12 7.88
C VAL A 77 -2.77 -2.88 9.09
N GLU A 78 -2.26 -3.14 10.29
CA GLU A 78 -2.96 -2.79 11.52
C GLU A 78 -2.41 -1.49 12.09
N VAL A 79 -3.33 -0.59 12.43
CA VAL A 79 -3.02 0.72 12.99
C VAL A 79 -3.45 0.77 14.45
N HIS A 80 -2.49 1.02 15.31
CA HIS A 80 -2.70 1.19 16.75
C HIS A 80 -2.38 2.63 17.17
N ALA A 81 -2.93 3.07 18.29
CA ALA A 81 -2.47 4.32 18.90
C ALA A 81 -1.09 4.08 19.50
N ALA A 82 -0.12 4.94 19.16
CA ALA A 82 1.21 4.87 19.73
C ALA A 82 1.14 5.09 21.25
N ALA A 83 1.78 4.21 22.02
CA ALA A 83 1.91 4.39 23.45
C ALA A 83 2.80 5.62 23.71
N ARG A 84 2.18 6.76 24.06
CA ARG A 84 2.92 7.97 24.46
C ARG A 84 3.79 7.64 25.67
N SER A 85 5.09 7.43 25.46
CA SER A 85 6.07 7.37 26.54
C SER A 85 6.19 8.78 27.14
N SER A 86 5.74 8.96 28.37
CA SER A 86 5.68 10.24 29.09
C SER A 86 7.06 10.73 29.57
N LEU A 87 8.06 10.78 28.69
CA LEU A 87 9.43 11.16 29.04
C LEU A 87 10.04 12.27 28.17
N HIS A 88 9.24 13.00 27.37
CA HIS A 88 9.76 14.14 26.61
C HIS A 88 9.24 15.47 27.20
N PRO A 89 10.11 16.47 27.46
CA PRO A 89 9.69 17.76 28.00
C PRO A 89 8.79 18.49 26.99
N ALA A 90 7.78 19.18 27.50
CA ALA A 90 6.97 20.12 26.73
C ALA A 90 7.88 21.19 26.11
N GLY A 91 8.12 21.12 24.79
CA GLY A 91 8.95 22.14 24.13
C GLY A 91 9.39 21.90 22.68
N CYS A 92 9.09 20.76 22.05
CA CYS A 92 9.41 20.56 20.63
C CYS A 92 8.14 20.19 19.85
N GLU A 93 7.55 21.18 19.21
CA GLU A 93 6.48 21.02 18.21
C GLU A 93 7.05 20.37 16.93
N ASP A 94 7.39 19.09 17.00
CA ASP A 94 7.42 18.24 15.80
C ASP A 94 6.12 17.44 15.79
N ASP A 95 4.99 18.15 15.60
CA ASP A 95 3.66 17.57 15.44
C ASP A 95 3.55 16.92 14.06
N GLN A 96 4.35 15.88 13.82
CA GLN A 96 4.10 15.00 12.68
C GLN A 96 2.74 14.34 12.91
N PRO A 97 1.74 14.56 12.03
CA PRO A 97 0.35 14.17 12.29
C PRO A 97 0.16 12.65 12.44
N LEU A 98 1.13 11.87 11.96
CA LEU A 98 1.13 10.41 12.03
C LEU A 98 1.86 9.84 13.26
N SER A 99 2.57 10.66 14.05
CA SER A 99 3.34 10.23 15.23
C SER A 99 2.50 9.58 16.34
N LYS A 100 1.18 9.84 16.34
CA LYS A 100 0.20 9.22 17.24
C LYS A 100 -0.20 7.80 16.84
N TYR A 101 0.24 7.31 15.68
CA TYR A 101 -0.10 5.98 15.19
C TYR A 101 1.13 5.07 15.14
N GLU A 102 0.91 3.80 15.41
CA GLU A 102 1.86 2.71 15.18
C GLU A 102 1.29 1.82 14.07
N PHE A 103 2.11 1.54 13.06
CA PHE A 103 1.72 0.74 11.90
C PHE A 103 2.44 -0.60 11.93
N SER A 104 1.69 -1.69 11.95
CA SER A 104 2.23 -3.04 11.77
C SER A 104 1.78 -3.58 10.41
N VAL A 105 2.73 -4.06 9.60
CA VAL A 105 2.44 -4.61 8.27
C VAL A 105 2.78 -6.10 8.28
N THR A 106 1.79 -6.92 7.97
CA THR A 106 1.90 -8.38 7.97
C THR A 106 1.38 -8.97 6.67
N SER A 107 2.02 -10.03 6.20
CA SER A 107 1.61 -10.81 5.02
C SER A 107 2.18 -12.22 5.17
N GLY A 108 1.50 -13.21 4.61
CA GLY A 108 2.03 -14.57 4.49
C GLY A 108 3.13 -14.71 3.43
N SER A 109 3.39 -13.66 2.64
CA SER A 109 4.39 -13.70 1.56
C SER A 109 5.81 -13.94 2.11
N PRO A 110 6.62 -14.83 1.50
CA PRO A 110 8.01 -15.03 1.89
C PRO A 110 8.81 -13.73 1.72
N VAL A 111 9.59 -13.38 2.74
CA VAL A 111 10.41 -12.15 2.83
C VAL A 111 11.38 -11.97 1.63
N ALA A 112 11.66 -13.04 0.88
CA ALA A 112 12.58 -13.03 -0.26
C ALA A 112 11.96 -12.62 -1.60
N VAL A 113 10.63 -12.70 -1.78
CA VAL A 113 9.97 -12.41 -3.08
C VAL A 113 9.92 -10.89 -3.36
N ASP A 114 10.09 -10.08 -2.32
CA ASP A 114 10.03 -8.62 -2.36
C ASP A 114 11.33 -7.97 -2.90
N ARG A 115 12.46 -8.70 -2.93
CA ARG A 115 13.79 -8.14 -3.29
C ARG A 115 14.13 -8.14 -4.78
N VAL A 116 13.41 -8.93 -5.59
CA VAL A 116 13.49 -8.88 -7.06
C VAL A 116 12.13 -8.44 -7.58
N GLY A 117 11.61 -7.35 -7.01
CA GLY A 117 10.35 -6.75 -7.41
C GLY A 117 10.37 -6.36 -8.89
N PRO A 118 9.19 -6.23 -9.53
CA PRO A 118 9.10 -5.78 -10.91
C PRO A 118 9.81 -4.43 -11.05
N THR A 119 10.51 -4.20 -12.17
CA THR A 119 11.38 -3.02 -12.38
C THR A 119 10.71 -1.68 -12.05
N ILE A 120 9.38 -1.61 -12.22
CA ILE A 120 8.57 -0.44 -11.82
C ILE A 120 8.65 -0.13 -10.32
N LEU A 121 8.59 -1.14 -9.46
CA LEU A 121 8.66 -0.96 -8.00
C LEU A 121 10.02 -0.39 -7.59
N ASN A 122 11.11 -0.88 -8.20
CA ASN A 122 12.45 -0.36 -7.94
C ASN A 122 12.61 1.09 -8.43
N LYS A 123 12.00 1.45 -9.56
CA LYS A 123 11.99 2.84 -10.06
C LYS A 123 11.18 3.77 -9.13
N ILE A 124 10.05 3.30 -8.60
CA ILE A 124 9.23 4.04 -7.63
C ILE A 124 10.01 4.25 -6.32
N GLU A 125 10.62 3.19 -5.78
CA GLU A 125 11.44 3.27 -4.56
C GLU A 125 12.60 4.25 -4.72
N ALA A 126 13.31 4.20 -5.85
CA ALA A 126 14.40 5.13 -6.15
C ALA A 126 13.92 6.58 -6.24
N ALA A 127 12.74 6.84 -6.81
CA ALA A 127 12.15 8.17 -6.86
C ALA A 127 11.76 8.69 -5.46
N LEU A 128 11.13 7.84 -4.64
CA LEU A 128 10.69 8.18 -3.28
C LEU A 128 11.87 8.40 -2.31
N THR A 129 12.98 7.68 -2.50
CA THR A 129 14.18 7.81 -1.65
C THR A 129 14.98 9.08 -1.97
N ASN A 130 14.80 9.64 -3.17
CA ASN A 130 15.56 10.81 -3.61
C ASN A 130 14.95 12.11 -3.08
N GLN A 131 15.49 12.61 -1.97
CA GLN A 131 15.05 13.86 -1.34
C GLN A 131 15.29 15.14 -2.18
N ASN A 132 15.99 15.03 -3.31
CA ASN A 132 16.18 16.17 -4.22
C ASN A 132 15.02 16.33 -5.22
N LEU A 133 14.09 15.37 -5.27
CA LEU A 133 12.89 15.46 -6.11
C LEU A 133 11.77 16.16 -5.35
N SER A 134 11.10 17.10 -6.01
CA SER A 134 9.85 17.64 -5.49
C SER A 134 8.73 16.61 -5.58
N VAL A 135 7.69 16.77 -4.76
CA VAL A 135 6.50 15.92 -4.78
C VAL A 135 5.87 15.88 -6.18
N ASP A 136 5.74 17.04 -6.85
CA ASP A 136 5.19 17.12 -8.21
C ASP A 136 5.99 16.31 -9.23
N VAL A 137 7.33 16.25 -9.08
CA VAL A 137 8.19 15.47 -9.96
C VAL A 137 8.00 13.98 -9.71
N VAL A 138 7.85 13.57 -8.44
CA VAL A 138 7.53 12.18 -8.10
C VAL A 138 6.17 11.77 -8.67
N ASP A 139 5.15 12.63 -8.57
CA ASP A 139 3.83 12.38 -9.14
C ASP A 139 3.88 12.19 -10.66
N GLN A 140 4.62 13.05 -11.37
CA GLN A 140 4.81 12.90 -12.81
C GLN A 140 5.60 11.63 -13.17
N CYS A 141 6.60 11.26 -12.38
CA CYS A 141 7.30 9.99 -12.56
C CYS A 141 6.34 8.80 -12.38
N LEU A 142 5.48 8.82 -11.36
CA LEU A 142 4.48 7.78 -11.11
C LEU A 142 3.49 7.64 -12.27
N ILE A 143 3.01 8.75 -12.83
CA ILE A 143 2.14 8.75 -14.02
C ILE A 143 2.86 8.11 -15.20
N CYS A 144 4.08 8.56 -15.52
CA CYS A 144 4.87 8.01 -16.63
C CYS A 144 5.10 6.50 -16.48
N LEU A 145 5.46 6.05 -15.28
CA LEU A 145 5.69 4.64 -14.99
C LEU A 145 4.43 3.79 -15.13
N LYS A 146 3.29 4.30 -14.67
CA LYS A 146 1.99 3.65 -14.82
C LYS A 146 1.61 3.49 -16.28
N GLU A 147 1.77 4.54 -17.09
CA GLU A 147 1.51 4.48 -18.53
C GLU A 147 2.46 3.51 -19.25
N GLU A 148 3.75 3.50 -18.89
CA GLU A 148 4.71 2.54 -19.41
C GLU A 148 4.22 1.11 -19.13
N TRP A 149 3.80 0.81 -17.91
CA TRP A 149 3.35 -0.52 -17.50
C TRP A 149 2.04 -0.95 -18.16
N MET A 150 1.08 -0.04 -18.30
CA MET A 150 -0.16 -0.27 -19.06
C MET A 150 0.12 -0.67 -20.52
N LYS A 151 1.14 -0.08 -21.14
CA LYS A 151 1.51 -0.42 -22.53
C LYS A 151 1.97 -1.87 -22.66
N TRP A 152 2.65 -2.42 -21.65
CA TRP A 152 3.05 -3.84 -21.63
C TRP A 152 1.89 -4.80 -21.37
N THR A 153 0.86 -4.38 -20.63
CA THR A 153 -0.31 -5.21 -20.33
C THR A 153 -1.32 -5.26 -21.48
N VAL A 154 -1.41 -4.19 -22.28
CA VAL A 154 -2.34 -4.09 -23.42
C VAL A 154 -1.76 -4.69 -24.71
N ASP A 155 -0.43 -4.77 -24.84
CA ASP A 155 0.22 -5.27 -26.07
C ASP A 155 1.23 -6.41 -25.77
N PRO A 156 0.78 -7.68 -25.70
CA PRO A 156 1.65 -8.82 -25.37
C PRO A 156 2.75 -9.11 -26.43
N LYS A 157 2.75 -8.39 -27.56
CA LYS A 157 3.77 -8.55 -28.62
C LYS A 157 5.04 -7.72 -28.40
N ARG A 158 5.05 -6.81 -27.43
CA ARG A 158 6.29 -6.21 -26.93
C ARG A 158 6.75 -7.05 -25.75
N THR A 159 7.46 -8.13 -26.03
CA THR A 159 8.46 -8.67 -25.11
C THR A 159 9.79 -8.45 -25.82
N PRO A 160 10.82 -7.87 -25.18
CA PRO A 160 12.13 -7.82 -25.81
C PRO A 160 12.54 -9.27 -26.05
N ARG A 161 12.66 -9.66 -27.32
CA ARG A 161 13.38 -10.89 -27.66
C ARG A 161 14.80 -10.66 -27.16
N SER A 162 15.15 -11.32 -26.05
CA SER A 162 16.53 -11.53 -25.65
C SER A 162 17.23 -12.17 -26.84
N SER A 163 18.04 -11.36 -27.53
CA SER A 163 19.03 -11.83 -28.52
C SER A 163 20.31 -12.19 -27.79
#